data_AF-A0A662U9A4-F1
#
_entry.id   AF-A0A662U9A4-F1
#
_cell.length_a   1.000
_cell.length_b   1.000
_cell.length_c   1.000
_cell.angle_alpha   90.00
_cell.angle_beta   90.00
_cell.angle_gamma   90.00
#
_symmetry.space_group_name_H-M   'P 1'
#
loop_
_entity.id
_entity.type
_entity.pdbx_description
1 polymer ?
#
loop_
_entity_poly.entity_id
_entity_poly.type
_entity_poly.pdbx_seq_one_letter_code
_entity_poly.pdbx_strand_id
1 'polypeptide(L)'
;MVHFLSKSEDEELKRILKSKNIGEKITRSIYKLNSEIAKINRFLTKLEDREKRLYDEIVKSKLRGDEHRAIIYANELAELRKIIGTLTVSKLALEKVLLRLETIMHAQNAATVVAQLEPVVLELSKSMKNIMPEVSLELEDVHYSLTDLAQSLSIEGLNFTVEAPYVTAEAKNILEEAKKAAKRKLKEKFPKP
;
A
#
# COMPACT_ATOMS: atom_id res chain seq x y z
N MET A 1 11.69 22.08 17.61
CA MET A 1 10.82 23.26 17.62
C MET A 1 9.46 22.79 17.10
N VAL A 2 8.54 22.46 17.99
CA VAL A 2 7.18 22.05 17.62
C VAL A 2 6.45 23.34 17.26
N HIS A 3 6.16 23.56 15.98
CA HIS A 3 5.39 24.73 15.55
C HIS A 3 3.96 24.57 16.09
N PHE A 4 3.65 25.33 17.13
CA PHE A 4 2.30 25.44 17.68
C PHE A 4 1.47 26.22 16.65
N LEU A 5 0.43 25.58 16.10
CA LEU A 5 -0.45 26.20 15.11
C LEU A 5 -1.07 27.48 15.67
N SER A 6 -1.20 28.50 14.82
CA SER A 6 -1.87 29.74 15.20
C SER A 6 -3.37 29.49 15.32
N LYS A 7 -4.05 30.25 16.19
CA LYS A 7 -5.51 30.15 16.42
C LYS A 7 -6.34 30.37 15.14
N SER A 8 -5.75 30.96 14.10
CA SER A 8 -6.36 31.18 12.78
C SER A 8 -6.38 29.91 11.93
N GLU A 9 -5.28 29.16 11.94
CA GLU A 9 -5.11 27.93 11.14
C GLU A 9 -5.98 26.79 11.69
N ASP A 10 -6.14 26.70 13.01
CA ASP A 10 -7.04 25.72 13.65
C ASP A 10 -8.53 25.97 13.30
N GLU A 11 -8.94 27.22 13.16
CA GLU A 11 -10.32 27.58 12.78
C GLU A 11 -10.57 27.35 11.28
N GLU A 12 -9.57 27.52 10.44
CA GLU A 12 -9.62 27.22 9.01
C GLU A 12 -9.69 25.71 8.76
N LEU A 13 -8.84 24.91 9.44
CA LEU A 13 -8.95 23.44 9.45
C LEU A 13 -10.32 22.97 9.91
N LYS A 14 -10.88 23.54 10.99
CA LYS A 14 -12.24 23.21 11.45
C LYS A 14 -13.33 23.58 10.44
N ARG A 15 -13.14 24.61 9.62
CA ARG A 15 -14.08 24.99 8.54
C ARG A 15 -14.02 24.03 7.37
N ILE A 16 -12.82 23.63 6.94
CA ILE A 16 -12.58 22.62 5.90
C ILE A 16 -13.14 21.26 6.32
N LEU A 17 -13.00 20.90 7.61
CA LEU A 17 -13.61 19.67 8.16
C LEU A 17 -15.13 19.76 8.28
N LYS A 18 -15.67 20.97 8.53
CA LYS A 18 -17.11 21.23 8.50
C LYS A 18 -17.68 21.25 7.08
N SER A 19 -16.84 21.44 6.06
CA SER A 19 -17.17 21.10 4.68
C SER A 19 -17.38 19.58 4.64
N LYS A 20 -18.66 19.20 4.80
CA LYS A 20 -19.14 17.81 5.00
C LYS A 20 -18.59 16.80 4.00
N ASN A 21 -18.09 17.28 2.85
CA ASN A 21 -17.55 16.49 1.75
C ASN A 21 -16.10 15.99 2.00
N ILE A 22 -15.21 16.82 2.55
CA ILE A 22 -13.77 16.48 2.66
C ILE A 22 -13.51 15.44 3.76
N GLY A 23 -14.08 15.64 4.95
CA GLY A 23 -13.95 14.68 6.05
C GLY A 23 -14.54 13.30 5.72
N GLU A 24 -15.67 13.28 5.00
CA GLU A 24 -16.31 12.04 4.54
C GLU A 24 -15.43 11.30 3.51
N LYS A 25 -14.84 12.03 2.55
CA LYS A 25 -13.89 11.47 1.57
C LYS A 25 -12.68 10.81 2.23
N ILE A 26 -12.05 11.48 3.19
CA ILE A 26 -10.90 10.92 3.94
C ILE A 26 -11.31 9.64 4.67
N THR A 27 -12.41 9.70 5.41
CA THR A 27 -12.92 8.56 6.19
C THR A 27 -13.23 7.36 5.29
N ARG A 28 -13.84 7.61 4.12
CA ARG A 28 -14.15 6.57 3.13
C ARG A 28 -12.89 5.93 2.55
N SER A 29 -11.87 6.73 2.20
CA SER A 29 -10.59 6.21 1.71
C SER A 29 -9.87 5.37 2.76
N ILE A 30 -9.84 5.82 4.02
CA ILE A 30 -9.29 5.07 5.16
C ILE A 30 -10.01 3.73 5.33
N TYR A 31 -11.35 3.73 5.30
CA TYR A 31 -12.14 2.49 5.40
C TYR A 31 -11.84 1.51 4.27
N LYS A 32 -11.81 1.99 3.02
CA LYS A 32 -11.49 1.14 1.85
C LYS A 32 -10.08 0.56 1.95
N LEU A 33 -9.08 1.37 2.27
CA LEU A 33 -7.70 0.91 2.44
C LEU A 33 -7.58 -0.18 3.51
N ASN A 34 -8.23 0.00 4.67
CA ASN A 34 -8.27 -1.01 5.72
C ASN A 34 -8.89 -2.34 5.23
N SER A 35 -10.00 -2.26 4.50
CA SER A 35 -10.64 -3.43 3.89
C SER A 35 -9.68 -4.18 2.94
N GLU A 36 -9.01 -3.45 2.04
CA GLU A 36 -8.12 -4.05 1.05
C GLU A 36 -6.87 -4.64 1.70
N ILE A 37 -6.27 -3.95 2.69
CA ILE A 37 -5.17 -4.49 3.49
C ILE A 37 -5.58 -5.80 4.17
N ALA A 38 -6.79 -5.86 4.75
CA ALA A 38 -7.30 -7.07 5.38
C ALA A 38 -7.53 -8.23 4.37
N LYS A 39 -7.98 -7.93 3.15
CA LYS A 39 -8.11 -8.94 2.07
C LYS A 39 -6.75 -9.48 1.66
N ILE A 40 -5.76 -8.60 1.41
CA ILE A 40 -4.39 -8.98 1.07
C ILE A 40 -3.81 -9.87 2.17
N ASN A 41 -4.00 -9.51 3.44
CA ASN A 41 -3.55 -10.30 4.59
C ASN A 41 -4.12 -11.73 4.59
N ARG A 42 -5.43 -11.86 4.39
CA ARG A 42 -6.07 -13.20 4.33
C ARG A 42 -5.53 -14.03 3.17
N PHE A 43 -5.24 -13.41 2.03
CA PHE A 43 -4.69 -14.12 0.89
C PHE A 43 -3.22 -14.53 1.12
N LEU A 44 -2.41 -13.64 1.69
CA LEU A 44 -1.03 -13.92 2.09
C LEU A 44 -0.94 -15.15 3.00
N THR A 45 -1.78 -15.25 4.03
CA THR A 45 -1.80 -16.43 4.92
C THR A 45 -2.02 -17.74 4.14
N LYS A 46 -2.97 -17.75 3.19
CA LYS A 46 -3.23 -18.95 2.36
C LYS A 46 -2.04 -19.32 1.47
N LEU A 47 -1.36 -18.32 0.91
CA LEU A 47 -0.17 -18.54 0.07
C LEU A 47 1.00 -19.05 0.90
N GLU A 48 1.16 -18.58 2.13
CA GLU A 48 2.20 -19.05 3.06
C GLU A 48 1.97 -20.51 3.48
N ASP A 49 0.73 -20.92 3.71
CA ASP A 49 0.41 -22.34 3.96
C ASP A 49 0.71 -23.20 2.72
N ARG A 50 0.46 -22.68 1.52
CA ARG A 50 0.80 -23.35 0.26
C ARG A 50 2.30 -23.44 0.03
N GLU A 51 3.04 -22.39 0.38
CA GLU A 51 4.50 -22.32 0.34
C GLU A 51 5.11 -23.44 1.19
N LYS A 52 4.66 -23.58 2.43
CA LYS A 52 5.12 -24.63 3.34
C LYS A 52 4.86 -26.03 2.76
N ARG A 53 3.66 -26.27 2.21
CA ARG A 53 3.32 -27.55 1.58
C ARG A 53 4.21 -27.88 0.39
N LEU A 54 4.49 -26.90 -0.48
CA LEU A 54 5.39 -27.10 -1.62
C LEU A 54 6.80 -27.42 -1.15
N TYR A 55 7.30 -26.74 -0.12
CA TYR A 55 8.59 -27.03 0.47
C TYR A 55 8.67 -28.46 1.02
N ASP A 56 7.65 -28.89 1.78
CA ASP A 56 7.58 -30.26 2.30
C ASP A 56 7.58 -31.31 1.18
N GLU A 57 6.89 -31.05 0.07
CA GLU A 57 6.90 -31.95 -1.10
C GLU A 57 8.26 -31.97 -1.82
N ILE A 58 8.99 -30.85 -1.90
CA ILE A 58 10.38 -30.84 -2.40
C ILE A 58 11.24 -31.77 -1.56
N VAL A 59 11.20 -31.64 -0.23
CA VAL A 59 11.99 -32.48 0.69
C VAL A 59 11.63 -33.96 0.52
N LYS A 60 10.34 -34.31 0.49
CA LYS A 60 9.88 -35.70 0.29
C LYS A 60 10.34 -36.28 -1.05
N SER A 61 10.23 -35.51 -2.14
CA SER A 61 10.68 -35.94 -3.46
C SER A 61 12.18 -36.18 -3.49
N LYS A 62 12.98 -35.27 -2.89
CA LYS A 62 14.42 -35.46 -2.75
C LYS A 62 14.79 -36.72 -1.96
N LEU A 63 14.13 -36.97 -0.83
CA LEU A 63 14.37 -38.17 -0.01
C LEU A 63 14.05 -39.48 -0.74
N ARG A 64 13.11 -39.45 -1.68
CA ARG A 64 12.73 -40.61 -2.51
C ARG A 64 13.59 -40.76 -3.78
N GLY A 65 14.54 -39.85 -4.02
CA GLY A 65 15.32 -39.81 -5.25
C GLY A 65 14.54 -39.34 -6.49
N ASP A 66 13.34 -38.77 -6.31
CA ASP A 66 12.50 -38.27 -7.39
C ASP A 66 12.88 -36.81 -7.73
N GLU A 67 13.98 -36.68 -8.45
CA GLU A 67 14.54 -35.39 -8.84
C GLU A 67 13.62 -34.58 -9.76
N HIS A 68 12.89 -35.25 -10.66
CA HIS A 68 11.97 -34.58 -11.56
C HIS A 68 10.83 -33.88 -10.80
N ARG A 69 10.20 -34.55 -9.83
CA ARG A 69 9.16 -33.91 -9.01
C ARG A 69 9.71 -32.81 -8.12
N ALA A 70 10.89 -33.00 -7.54
CA ALA A 70 11.53 -31.97 -6.73
C ALA A 70 11.74 -30.67 -7.51
N ILE A 71 12.18 -30.77 -8.78
CA ILE A 71 12.36 -29.60 -9.67
C ILE A 71 11.02 -28.91 -9.97
N ILE A 72 9.97 -29.67 -10.26
CA ILE A 72 8.64 -29.12 -10.55
C ILE A 72 8.12 -28.31 -9.34
N TYR A 73 8.18 -28.88 -8.13
CA TYR A 73 7.73 -28.19 -6.93
C TYR A 73 8.59 -26.98 -6.59
N ALA A 74 9.90 -27.04 -6.84
CA ALA A 74 10.80 -25.90 -6.62
C ALA A 74 10.46 -24.71 -7.55
N ASN A 75 10.10 -24.98 -8.81
CA ASN A 75 9.69 -23.94 -9.74
C ASN A 75 8.38 -23.27 -9.30
N GLU A 76 7.38 -24.05 -8.91
CA GLU A 76 6.10 -23.51 -8.40
C GLU A 76 6.33 -22.72 -7.10
N LEU A 77 7.19 -23.21 -6.20
CA LEU A 77 7.55 -22.50 -4.98
C LEU A 77 8.19 -21.14 -5.28
N ALA A 78 9.07 -21.07 -6.28
CA ALA A 78 9.71 -19.83 -6.68
C ALA A 78 8.70 -18.81 -7.22
N GLU A 79 7.77 -19.22 -8.08
CA GLU A 79 6.70 -18.34 -8.57
C GLU A 79 5.77 -17.89 -7.44
N LEU A 80 5.38 -18.81 -6.55
CA LEU A 80 4.56 -18.49 -5.39
C LEU A 80 5.23 -17.45 -4.47
N ARG A 81 6.54 -17.59 -4.22
CA ARG A 81 7.32 -16.63 -3.42
C ARG A 81 7.40 -15.24 -4.08
N LYS A 82 7.42 -15.15 -5.42
CA LYS A 82 7.32 -13.85 -6.12
C LYS A 82 5.97 -13.19 -5.85
N ILE A 83 4.88 -13.95 -5.91
CA ILE A 83 3.53 -13.45 -5.63
C ILE A 83 3.42 -12.97 -4.18
N ILE A 84 3.86 -13.78 -3.22
CA ILE A 84 3.91 -13.40 -1.79
C ILE A 84 4.72 -12.12 -1.60
N GLY A 85 5.84 -11.98 -2.33
CA GLY A 85 6.67 -10.78 -2.30
C GLY A 85 5.94 -9.54 -2.77
N THR A 86 5.29 -9.58 -3.94
CA THR A 86 4.49 -8.46 -4.46
C THR A 86 3.38 -8.06 -3.48
N LEU A 87 2.62 -9.02 -2.97
CA LEU A 87 1.56 -8.77 -2.00
C LEU A 87 2.08 -8.15 -0.69
N THR A 88 3.25 -8.60 -0.22
CA THR A 88 3.88 -8.06 0.99
C THR A 88 4.33 -6.61 0.77
N VAL A 89 4.92 -6.29 -0.37
CA VAL A 89 5.29 -4.89 -0.72
C VAL A 89 4.06 -4.00 -0.72
N SER A 90 3.01 -4.41 -1.43
CA SER A 90 1.82 -3.59 -1.57
C SER A 90 1.09 -3.42 -0.25
N LYS A 91 0.99 -4.46 0.58
CA LYS A 91 0.47 -4.34 1.94
C LYS A 91 1.21 -3.25 2.73
N LEU A 92 2.55 -3.32 2.78
CA LEU A 92 3.35 -2.36 3.56
C LEU A 92 3.23 -0.93 3.03
N ALA A 93 3.17 -0.77 1.71
CA ALA A 93 2.98 0.53 1.08
C ALA A 93 1.57 1.10 1.38
N LEU A 94 0.52 0.28 1.33
CA LEU A 94 -0.83 0.70 1.70
C LEU A 94 -0.94 1.04 3.20
N GLU A 95 -0.29 0.27 4.08
CA GLU A 95 -0.19 0.61 5.51
C GLU A 95 0.49 1.97 5.71
N LYS A 96 1.54 2.28 4.93
CA LYS A 96 2.21 3.58 4.98
C LYS A 96 1.30 4.72 4.48
N VAL A 97 0.54 4.49 3.40
CA VAL A 97 -0.46 5.44 2.89
C VAL A 97 -1.55 5.70 3.93
N LEU A 98 -2.08 4.64 4.54
CA LEU A 98 -3.11 4.70 5.56
C LEU A 98 -2.68 5.56 6.76
N LEU A 99 -1.49 5.30 7.32
CA LEU A 99 -0.95 6.06 8.45
C LEU A 99 -0.80 7.57 8.15
N ARG A 100 -0.48 7.93 6.90
CA ARG A 100 -0.40 9.34 6.48
C ARG A 100 -1.78 9.97 6.33
N LEU A 101 -2.76 9.22 5.82
CA LEU A 101 -4.14 9.70 5.74
C LEU A 101 -4.78 9.88 7.12
N GLU A 102 -4.49 9.00 8.08
CA GLU A 102 -5.01 9.10 9.45
C GLU A 102 -4.54 10.37 10.18
N THR A 103 -3.38 10.90 9.80
CA THR A 103 -2.78 12.10 10.41
C THR A 103 -2.95 13.36 9.56
N ILE A 104 -3.61 13.26 8.40
CA ILE A 104 -3.63 14.33 7.40
C ILE A 104 -4.36 15.59 7.87
N MET A 105 -5.31 15.42 8.78
CA MET A 105 -6.07 16.54 9.36
C MET A 105 -5.21 17.45 10.23
N HIS A 106 -4.06 16.98 10.69
CA HIS A 106 -3.09 17.76 11.45
C HIS A 106 -1.95 18.29 10.57
N ALA A 107 -1.93 17.95 9.28
CA ALA A 107 -0.90 18.38 8.37
C ALA A 107 -1.19 19.80 7.86
N GLN A 108 -0.22 20.71 8.03
CA GLN A 108 -0.27 22.05 7.45
C GLN A 108 -0.43 22.03 5.92
N ASN A 109 0.09 20.99 5.26
CA ASN A 109 0.05 20.82 3.81
C ASN A 109 -0.74 19.56 3.39
N ALA A 110 -1.99 19.46 3.83
CA ALA A 110 -2.85 18.30 3.55
C ALA A 110 -2.96 17.99 2.04
N ALA A 111 -3.15 19.00 1.18
CA ALA A 111 -3.24 18.81 -0.27
C ALA A 111 -1.97 18.15 -0.86
N THR A 112 -0.79 18.63 -0.45
CA THR A 112 0.51 18.06 -0.84
C THR A 112 0.64 16.60 -0.41
N VAL A 113 0.25 16.31 0.82
CA VAL A 113 0.29 14.93 1.34
C VAL A 113 -0.60 14.04 0.48
N VAL A 114 -1.86 14.41 0.21
CA VAL A 114 -2.75 13.60 -0.64
C VAL A 114 -2.15 13.39 -2.04
N ALA A 115 -1.64 14.46 -2.66
CA ALA A 115 -1.04 14.40 -3.99
C ALA A 115 0.16 13.43 -4.06
N GLN A 116 0.94 13.29 -2.99
CA GLN A 116 2.04 12.32 -2.90
C GLN A 116 1.59 10.86 -2.73
N LEU A 117 0.40 10.63 -2.17
CA LEU A 117 -0.12 9.29 -1.88
C LEU A 117 -0.88 8.68 -3.06
N GLU A 118 -1.61 9.52 -3.79
CA GLU A 118 -2.38 9.11 -4.97
C GLU A 118 -1.60 8.26 -5.99
N PRO A 119 -0.37 8.63 -6.41
CA PRO A 119 0.40 7.86 -7.38
C PRO A 119 0.91 6.54 -6.81
N VAL A 120 1.14 6.46 -5.48
CA VAL A 120 1.47 5.21 -4.80
C VAL A 120 0.30 4.24 -4.95
N VAL A 121 -0.92 4.69 -4.62
CA VAL A 121 -2.12 3.83 -4.71
C VAL A 121 -2.36 3.36 -6.16
N LEU A 122 -2.13 4.23 -7.15
CA LEU A 122 -2.23 3.86 -8.57
C LEU A 122 -1.19 2.81 -9.01
N GLU A 123 0.06 2.92 -8.55
CA GLU A 123 1.06 1.91 -8.89
C GLU A 123 0.72 0.56 -8.24
N LEU A 124 0.21 0.59 -7.01
CA LEU A 124 -0.21 -0.60 -6.29
C LEU A 124 -1.43 -1.27 -6.95
N SER A 125 -2.41 -0.52 -7.45
CA SER A 125 -3.53 -1.11 -8.20
C SER A 125 -3.03 -1.88 -9.42
N LYS A 126 -2.16 -1.28 -10.24
CA LYS A 126 -1.55 -1.93 -11.40
C LYS A 126 -0.79 -3.20 -11.02
N SER A 127 -0.07 -3.20 -9.91
CA SER A 127 0.64 -4.39 -9.41
C SER A 127 -0.29 -5.53 -9.02
N MET A 128 -1.52 -5.21 -8.60
CA MET A 128 -2.52 -6.18 -8.17
C MET A 128 -3.33 -6.78 -9.31
N LYS A 129 -3.38 -6.12 -10.48
CA LYS A 129 -4.27 -6.49 -11.59
C LYS A 129 -4.25 -7.98 -11.98
N ASN A 130 -3.08 -8.61 -11.93
CA ASN A 130 -2.91 -10.02 -12.29
C ASN A 130 -2.90 -10.99 -11.09
N ILE A 131 -2.91 -10.48 -9.86
CA ILE A 131 -2.81 -11.28 -8.63
C ILE A 131 -4.14 -11.27 -7.85
N MET A 132 -4.70 -10.08 -7.63
CA MET A 132 -5.97 -9.84 -6.94
C MET A 132 -6.76 -8.74 -7.70
N PRO A 133 -7.44 -9.06 -8.82
CA PRO A 133 -8.15 -8.08 -9.64
C PRO A 133 -9.19 -7.27 -8.87
N GLU A 134 -9.87 -7.88 -7.90
CA GLU A 134 -10.84 -7.23 -7.02
C GLU A 134 -10.20 -6.16 -6.14
N VAL A 135 -8.99 -6.39 -5.65
CA VAL A 135 -8.22 -5.40 -4.88
C VAL A 135 -7.73 -4.29 -5.82
N SER A 136 -7.31 -4.65 -7.04
CA SER A 136 -6.90 -3.67 -8.05
C SER A 136 -8.01 -2.64 -8.33
N LEU A 137 -9.25 -3.10 -8.53
CA LEU A 137 -10.39 -2.21 -8.80
C LEU A 137 -10.69 -1.29 -7.61
N GLU A 138 -10.71 -1.82 -6.40
CA GLU A 138 -10.95 -1.00 -5.20
C GLU A 138 -9.83 0.03 -4.97
N LEU A 139 -8.58 -0.32 -5.29
CA LEU A 139 -7.47 0.64 -5.22
C LEU A 139 -7.55 1.71 -6.31
N GLU A 140 -8.04 1.40 -7.51
CA GLU A 140 -8.34 2.42 -8.52
C GLU A 140 -9.41 3.41 -8.02
N ASP A 141 -10.47 2.92 -7.38
CA ASP A 141 -11.48 3.77 -6.75
C ASP A 141 -10.90 4.66 -5.65
N VAL A 142 -10.01 4.12 -4.81
CA VAL A 142 -9.31 4.90 -3.78
C VAL A 142 -8.42 5.95 -4.43
N HIS A 143 -7.69 5.60 -5.48
CA HIS A 143 -6.88 6.54 -6.26
C HIS A 143 -7.73 7.72 -6.75
N TYR A 144 -8.86 7.48 -7.43
CA TYR A 144 -9.76 8.55 -7.87
C TYR A 144 -10.29 9.40 -6.71
N SER A 145 -10.61 8.76 -5.57
CA SER A 145 -11.05 9.47 -4.37
C SER A 145 -9.96 10.38 -3.80
N LEU A 146 -8.70 9.96 -3.86
CA LEU A 146 -7.55 10.78 -3.44
C LEU A 146 -7.27 11.90 -4.45
N THR A 147 -7.40 11.66 -5.75
CA THR A 147 -7.25 12.71 -6.78
C THR A 147 -8.27 13.83 -6.56
N ASP A 148 -9.53 13.47 -6.37
CA ASP A 148 -10.63 14.40 -6.10
C ASP A 148 -10.46 15.13 -4.75
N LEU A 149 -9.98 14.41 -3.71
CA LEU A 149 -9.64 15.02 -2.43
C LEU A 149 -8.51 16.05 -2.55
N ALA A 150 -7.43 15.74 -3.27
CA ALA A 150 -6.33 16.68 -3.49
C ALA A 150 -6.80 17.95 -4.21
N GLN A 151 -7.66 17.80 -5.23
CA GLN A 151 -8.28 18.94 -5.93
C GLN A 151 -9.16 19.76 -4.99
N SER A 152 -10.02 19.12 -4.20
CA SER A 152 -10.91 19.79 -3.24
C SER A 152 -10.11 20.63 -2.22
N LEU A 153 -9.04 20.04 -1.65
CA LEU A 153 -8.16 20.72 -0.70
C LEU A 153 -7.40 21.88 -1.33
N SER A 154 -7.07 21.80 -2.63
CA SER A 154 -6.38 22.87 -3.36
C SER A 154 -7.32 24.06 -3.63
N ILE A 155 -8.60 23.80 -3.93
CA ILE A 155 -9.61 24.83 -4.23
C ILE A 155 -10.03 25.60 -2.97
N GLU A 156 -10.08 24.96 -1.80
CA GLU A 156 -10.49 25.59 -0.54
C GLU A 156 -9.45 26.58 0.06
N GLY A 157 -8.42 26.97 -0.69
CA GLY A 157 -7.54 28.11 -0.33
C GLY A 157 -6.16 27.73 0.22
N LEU A 158 -5.82 26.43 0.29
CA LEU A 158 -4.46 25.96 0.59
C LEU A 158 -3.55 26.09 -0.65
N ASN A 159 -3.52 27.27 -1.28
CA ASN A 159 -2.76 27.57 -2.51
C ASN A 159 -1.30 27.11 -2.40
N PHE A 160 -1.02 25.90 -2.87
CA PHE A 160 0.34 25.40 -2.98
C PHE A 160 0.51 24.67 -4.30
N THR A 161 1.27 25.29 -5.20
CA THR A 161 1.83 24.64 -6.38
C THR A 161 3.01 23.79 -5.93
N VAL A 162 2.76 22.51 -5.68
CA VAL A 162 3.85 21.53 -5.54
C VAL A 162 4.26 21.09 -6.93
N GLU A 163 5.53 21.21 -7.27
CA GLU A 163 6.02 20.76 -8.56
C GLU A 163 5.88 19.23 -8.68
N ALA A 164 5.38 18.75 -9.82
CA ALA A 164 5.21 17.32 -10.12
C ALA A 164 6.46 16.43 -9.85
N PRO A 165 7.71 16.91 -10.04
CA PRO A 165 8.90 16.13 -9.69
C PRO A 165 8.98 15.76 -8.20
N TYR A 166 8.51 16.61 -7.29
CA TYR A 166 8.55 16.34 -5.85
C TYR A 166 7.52 15.29 -5.43
N VAL A 167 6.31 15.36 -6.00
CA VAL A 167 5.24 14.37 -5.79
C VAL A 167 5.69 12.97 -6.22
N THR A 168 6.34 12.87 -7.38
CA THR A 168 6.81 11.58 -7.91
C THR A 168 8.01 11.03 -7.15
N ALA A 169 8.88 11.87 -6.60
CA ALA A 169 10.00 11.43 -5.76
C ALA A 169 9.51 10.78 -4.46
N GLU A 170 8.53 11.37 -3.81
CA GLU A 170 8.01 10.85 -2.53
C GLU A 170 7.26 9.53 -2.71
N ALA A 171 6.48 9.41 -3.79
CA ALA A 171 5.82 8.15 -4.13
C ALA A 171 6.82 7.01 -4.32
N LYS A 172 7.92 7.28 -5.04
CA LYS A 172 9.02 6.33 -5.22
C LYS A 172 9.67 5.94 -3.89
N ASN A 173 9.89 6.89 -3.00
CA ASN A 173 10.47 6.62 -1.68
C ASN A 173 9.61 5.63 -0.89
N ILE A 174 8.29 5.85 -0.82
CA ILE A 174 7.36 4.96 -0.12
C ILE A 174 7.45 3.52 -0.66
N LEU A 175 7.44 3.38 -1.98
CA LEU A 175 7.49 2.07 -2.63
C LEU A 175 8.83 1.37 -2.42
N GLU A 176 9.95 2.10 -2.47
CA GLU A 176 11.28 1.52 -2.22
C GLU A 176 11.47 1.10 -0.76
N GLU A 177 10.96 1.88 0.20
CA GLU A 177 10.95 1.50 1.61
C GLU A 177 10.15 0.21 1.82
N ALA A 178 8.96 0.13 1.23
CA ALA A 178 8.11 -1.06 1.29
C ALA A 178 8.80 -2.28 0.66
N LYS A 179 9.45 -2.13 -0.50
CA LYS A 179 10.27 -3.19 -1.13
C LYS A 179 11.39 -3.66 -0.22
N LYS A 180 12.13 -2.75 0.41
CA LYS A 180 13.23 -3.08 1.31
C LYS A 180 12.73 -3.82 2.55
N ALA A 181 11.63 -3.35 3.14
CA ALA A 181 11.01 -3.98 4.30
C ALA A 181 10.44 -5.37 3.97
N ALA A 182 9.77 -5.53 2.83
CA ALA A 182 9.27 -6.82 2.37
C ALA A 182 10.41 -7.81 2.13
N LYS A 183 11.49 -7.39 1.46
CA LYS A 183 12.68 -8.25 1.25
C LYS A 183 13.28 -8.76 2.56
N ARG A 184 13.31 -7.93 3.60
CA ARG A 184 13.77 -8.34 4.94
C ARG A 184 12.83 -9.39 5.54
N LYS A 185 11.52 -9.10 5.60
CA LYS A 185 10.51 -10.04 6.11
C LYS A 185 10.53 -11.40 5.40
N LEU A 186 10.65 -11.40 4.06
CA LEU A 186 10.70 -12.64 3.29
C LEU A 186 11.96 -13.45 3.57
N LYS A 187 13.11 -12.81 3.78
CA LYS A 187 14.37 -13.50 4.13
C LYS A 187 14.31 -14.13 5.52
N GLU A 188 13.70 -13.44 6.48
CA GLU A 188 13.51 -13.95 7.84
C GLU A 188 12.52 -15.12 7.86
N LYS A 189 11.48 -15.05 7.02
CA LYS A 189 10.40 -16.03 6.99
C LYS A 189 10.70 -17.27 6.15
N PHE A 190 11.39 -17.10 5.02
CA PHE A 190 11.69 -18.17 4.08
C PHE A 190 13.20 -18.40 4.01
N PRO A 191 13.75 -19.39 4.74
CA PRO A 191 15.12 -19.79 4.54
C PRO A 191 15.32 -20.27 3.10
N LYS A 192 16.52 -20.01 2.57
CA LYS A 192 16.89 -20.59 1.28
C LYS A 192 16.95 -22.11 1.44
N PRO A 193 16.39 -22.88 0.48
CA PRO A 193 16.68 -24.31 0.40
C PRO A 193 18.18 -24.56 0.21
#